data_AF-F8IEV8-F1
#
_entry.id   AF-F8IEV8-F1
#
_cell.length_a   1.000
_cell.length_b   1.000
_cell.length_c   1.000
_cell.angle_alpha   90.00
_cell.angle_beta   90.00
_cell.angle_gamma   90.00
#
_symmetry.space_group_name_H-M   'P 1'
#
loop_
_entity.id
_entity.type
_entity.pdbx_description
1 polymer ?
#
loop_
_entity_poly.entity_id
_entity_poly.type
_entity_poly.pdbx_seq_one_letter_code
_entity_poly.pdbx_strand_id
1 'polypeptide(L)'
;MKDAGQGRQMMTDPMAQPFLRAVAYSLRGVVYAFHTEKNLKRDVWLFTCLAIVEWCLRPNLPQTAITVFVSMCVFAAELFNTAIELAVDVASGWREHPVAGMAKDVASGAVTFVALGALAIATWLLASNWPWHFWLWSRHNLGAMALVTVWLAIVWAFRLWPYRADIEIKRPRKEGETG
;
A
#
# COMPACT_ATOMS: atom_id res chain seq x y z
N MET A 1 -44.21 -13.79 43.79
CA MET A 1 -44.81 -12.62 43.11
C MET A 1 -43.81 -11.48 43.23
N LYS A 2 -43.09 -11.01 42.21
CA LYS A 2 -43.34 -10.95 40.77
C LYS A 2 -42.05 -11.27 40.00
N ASP A 3 -42.08 -12.33 39.20
CA ASP A 3 -41.41 -12.37 37.91
C ASP A 3 -42.24 -11.51 36.95
N ALA A 4 -41.59 -10.60 36.21
CA ALA A 4 -41.95 -10.23 34.85
C ALA A 4 -41.13 -9.01 34.40
N GLY A 5 -40.40 -9.19 33.30
CA GLY A 5 -40.21 -8.12 32.33
C GLY A 5 -38.86 -7.44 32.35
N GLN A 6 -37.82 -8.13 31.88
CA GLN A 6 -36.87 -7.45 30.98
C GLN A 6 -36.70 -8.30 29.73
N GLY A 7 -37.22 -7.70 28.66
CA GLY A 7 -37.44 -8.34 27.38
C GLY A 7 -36.15 -8.88 26.80
N ARG A 8 -36.27 -10.12 26.33
CA ARG A 8 -35.59 -10.65 25.15
C ARG A 8 -35.52 -9.55 24.08
N GLN A 9 -34.42 -8.81 24.02
CA GLN A 9 -34.12 -7.95 22.87
C GLN A 9 -33.79 -8.88 21.70
N MET A 10 -34.80 -9.13 20.89
CA MET A 10 -34.68 -9.77 19.59
C MET A 10 -33.84 -8.88 18.67
N MET A 11 -32.71 -9.43 18.24
CA MET A 11 -32.12 -9.33 16.91
C MET A 11 -32.63 -8.14 16.06
N THR A 12 -31.92 -7.02 16.10
CA THR A 12 -31.66 -6.32 14.85
C THR A 12 -30.32 -6.84 14.37
N ASP A 13 -30.34 -7.82 13.49
CA ASP A 13 -29.16 -8.28 12.77
C ASP A 13 -29.08 -7.50 11.46
N PRO A 14 -28.39 -6.34 11.40
CA PRO A 14 -28.12 -5.70 10.14
C PRO A 14 -27.02 -6.52 9.47
N MET A 15 -27.40 -7.56 8.75
CA MET A 15 -26.55 -8.38 7.88
C MET A 15 -25.73 -7.56 6.85
N ALA A 16 -26.02 -6.25 6.69
CA ALA A 16 -25.21 -5.29 5.93
C ALA A 16 -23.98 -4.74 6.71
N GLN A 17 -23.94 -4.88 8.03
CA GLN A 17 -22.85 -4.39 8.88
C GLN A 17 -21.57 -5.24 8.88
N PRO A 18 -21.55 -6.58 8.74
CA PRO A 18 -20.29 -7.33 8.76
C PRO A 18 -19.39 -7.04 7.56
N PHE A 19 -19.94 -6.90 6.34
CA PHE A 19 -19.13 -6.58 5.15
C PHE A 19 -18.60 -5.15 5.17
N LEU A 20 -19.45 -4.15 5.47
CA LEU A 20 -19.01 -2.75 5.55
C LEU A 20 -17.98 -2.54 6.68
N ARG A 21 -18.13 -3.24 7.81
CA ARG A 21 -17.12 -3.23 8.87
C ARG A 21 -15.83 -3.93 8.42
N ALA A 22 -15.91 -5.07 7.74
CA ALA A 22 -14.74 -5.76 7.20
C ALA A 22 -13.96 -4.84 6.24
N VAL A 23 -14.64 -4.19 5.29
CA VAL A 23 -14.05 -3.21 4.38
C VAL A 23 -13.43 -2.03 5.16
N ALA A 24 -14.14 -1.50 6.16
CA ALA A 24 -13.61 -0.43 7.00
C ALA A 24 -12.33 -0.85 7.75
N TYR A 25 -12.26 -2.09 8.26
CA TYR A 25 -11.06 -2.61 8.90
C TYR A 25 -9.91 -2.79 7.91
N SER A 26 -10.18 -3.34 6.72
CA SER A 26 -9.17 -3.47 5.65
C SER A 26 -8.60 -2.11 5.26
N LEU A 27 -9.48 -1.11 5.08
CA LEU A 27 -9.07 0.26 4.73
C LEU A 27 -8.26 0.92 5.84
N ARG A 28 -8.62 0.71 7.12
CA ARG A 28 -7.81 1.20 8.25
C ARG A 28 -6.41 0.60 8.23
N GLY A 29 -6.27 -0.70 7.95
CA GLY A 29 -4.97 -1.36 7.84
C GLY A 29 -4.10 -0.79 6.72
N VAL A 30 -4.70 -0.55 5.55
CA VAL A 30 -4.02 0.11 4.42
C VAL A 30 -3.59 1.53 4.82
N VAL A 31 -4.49 2.35 5.36
CA VAL A 31 -4.18 3.73 5.77
C VAL A 31 -3.06 3.76 6.81
N TYR A 32 -3.07 2.84 7.79
CA TYR A 32 -1.99 2.72 8.77
C TYR A 32 -0.65 2.44 8.08
N ALA A 33 -0.56 1.42 7.23
CA ALA A 33 0.69 1.06 6.55
C ALA A 33 1.22 2.22 5.70
N PHE A 34 0.35 2.94 4.99
CA PHE A 34 0.70 4.11 4.17
C PHE A 34 1.31 5.27 4.95
N HIS A 35 0.88 5.49 6.19
CA HIS A 35 1.41 6.59 7.00
C HIS A 35 2.66 6.20 7.78
N THR A 36 2.76 4.94 8.18
CA THR A 36 3.81 4.47 9.08
C THR A 36 5.06 4.03 8.32
N GLU A 37 4.89 3.38 7.16
CA GLU A 37 6.00 2.78 6.43
C GLU A 37 6.66 3.74 5.44
N LYS A 38 7.99 3.80 5.52
CA LYS A 38 8.81 4.61 4.58
C LYS A 38 8.88 3.96 3.19
N ASN A 39 8.92 2.62 3.14
CA ASN A 39 9.04 1.88 1.88
C ASN A 39 7.75 2.01 1.05
N LEU A 40 6.58 1.94 1.68
CA LEU A 40 5.32 2.16 0.98
C LEU A 40 5.23 3.56 0.37
N LYS A 41 5.76 4.60 1.04
CA LYS A 41 5.85 5.96 0.48
C LYS A 41 6.75 6.04 -0.76
N ARG A 42 7.86 5.29 -0.79
CA ARG A 42 8.74 5.16 -1.96
C ARG A 42 7.99 4.50 -3.12
N ASP A 43 7.24 3.44 -2.84
CA ASP A 43 6.58 2.67 -3.90
C ASP A 43 5.42 3.44 -4.53
N VAL A 44 4.70 4.27 -3.77
CA VAL A 44 3.74 5.24 -4.32
C VAL A 44 4.39 6.23 -5.29
N TRP A 45 5.56 6.75 -4.93
CA TRP A 45 6.31 7.66 -5.80
C TRP A 45 6.74 6.96 -7.09
N LEU A 46 7.26 5.74 -6.99
CA LEU A 46 7.67 4.95 -8.16
C LEU A 46 6.48 4.63 -9.07
N PHE A 47 5.35 4.22 -8.49
CA PHE A 47 4.11 3.97 -9.22
C PHE A 47 3.61 5.23 -9.95
N THR A 48 3.71 6.39 -9.31
CA THR A 48 3.35 7.68 -9.91
C THR A 48 4.23 8.00 -11.11
N CYS A 49 5.55 7.81 -11.00
CA CYS A 49 6.47 7.99 -12.12
C CYS A 49 6.15 7.02 -13.27
N LEU A 50 5.85 5.76 -12.94
CA LEU A 50 5.50 4.74 -13.93
C LEU A 50 4.21 5.10 -14.68
N ALA A 51 3.18 5.60 -13.98
CA ALA A 51 1.93 6.04 -14.60
C ALA A 51 2.14 7.21 -15.58
N ILE A 52 3.05 8.14 -15.28
CA ILE A 52 3.42 9.23 -16.21
C ILE A 52 4.11 8.67 -17.46
N VAL A 53 5.00 7.69 -17.28
CA VAL A 53 5.68 7.03 -18.41
C VAL A 53 4.68 6.27 -19.28
N GLU A 54 3.81 5.45 -18.69
CA GLU A 54 2.74 4.76 -19.45
C GLU A 54 1.86 5.75 -20.21
N TRP A 55 1.51 6.87 -19.58
CA TRP A 55 0.74 7.91 -20.25
C TRP A 55 1.44 8.46 -21.51
N CYS A 56 2.74 8.72 -21.41
CA CYS A 56 3.54 9.20 -22.55
C CYS A 56 3.67 8.17 -23.67
N LEU A 57 3.80 6.89 -23.34
CA LEU A 57 3.98 5.82 -24.33
C LEU A 57 2.65 5.33 -24.94
N ARG A 58 1.50 5.59 -24.30
CA ARG A 58 0.17 5.08 -24.69
C ARG A 58 0.18 3.60 -25.07
N PRO A 59 0.60 2.72 -24.15
CA PRO A 59 0.65 1.29 -24.39
C PRO A 59 -0.73 0.70 -24.65
N ASN A 60 -0.77 -0.49 -25.25
CA ASN A 60 -2.03 -1.19 -25.53
C ASN A 60 -2.69 -1.66 -24.23
N LEU A 61 -4.02 -1.86 -24.24
CA LEU A 61 -4.79 -2.28 -23.05
C LEU A 61 -4.17 -3.46 -22.27
N PRO A 62 -3.66 -4.54 -22.90
CA PRO A 62 -3.04 -5.65 -22.16
C PRO A 62 -1.77 -5.23 -21.41
N GLN A 63 -0.98 -4.32 -21.97
CA GLN A 63 0.26 -3.84 -21.36
C GLN A 63 -0.06 -2.98 -20.13
N THR A 64 -1.02 -2.05 -20.23
CA THR A 64 -1.52 -1.28 -19.08
C THR A 64 -2.07 -2.19 -17.99
N ALA A 65 -2.85 -3.21 -18.35
CA ALA A 65 -3.39 -4.16 -17.38
C ALA A 65 -2.28 -4.91 -16.62
N ILE A 66 -1.22 -5.34 -17.33
CA ILE A 66 -0.05 -5.99 -16.73
C ILE A 66 0.66 -5.03 -15.76
N THR A 67 0.92 -3.79 -16.16
CA THR A 67 1.59 -2.82 -15.31
C THR A 67 0.80 -2.53 -14.03
N VAL A 68 -0.51 -2.32 -14.16
CA VAL A 68 -1.39 -2.09 -13.00
C VAL A 68 -1.38 -3.31 -12.08
N PHE A 69 -1.54 -4.52 -12.63
CA PHE A 69 -1.55 -5.76 -11.87
C PHE A 69 -0.26 -5.94 -11.06
N VAL A 70 0.88 -5.82 -11.73
CA VAL A 70 2.21 -5.97 -11.13
C VAL A 70 2.46 -4.92 -10.05
N SER A 71 2.01 -3.68 -10.27
CA SER A 71 2.09 -2.63 -9.26
C SER A 71 1.25 -2.96 -8.02
N MET A 72 0.04 -3.51 -8.20
CA MET A 72 -0.79 -3.98 -7.08
C MET A 72 -0.12 -5.12 -6.31
N CYS A 73 0.61 -6.01 -6.98
CA CYS A 73 1.39 -7.06 -6.31
C CYS A 73 2.49 -6.48 -5.42
N VAL A 74 3.19 -5.42 -5.84
CA VAL A 74 4.21 -4.74 -5.01
C VAL A 74 3.56 -4.14 -3.76
N PHE A 75 2.44 -3.42 -3.92
CA PHE A 75 1.71 -2.86 -2.77
C PHE A 75 1.22 -3.94 -1.81
N ALA A 76 0.69 -5.05 -2.33
CA ALA A 76 0.27 -6.17 -1.50
C ALA A 76 1.44 -6.79 -0.73
N ALA A 77 2.60 -6.95 -1.38
CA ALA A 77 3.80 -7.47 -0.73
C ALA A 77 4.27 -6.58 0.43
N GLU A 78 4.30 -5.26 0.24
CA GLU A 78 4.64 -4.30 1.31
C GLU A 78 3.63 -4.38 2.48
N LEU A 79 2.33 -4.47 2.20
CA LEU A 79 1.30 -4.63 3.24
C LEU A 79 1.49 -5.94 4.03
N PHE A 80 1.84 -7.03 3.35
CA PHE A 80 2.17 -8.29 4.01
C PHE A 80 3.45 -8.18 4.84
N ASN A 81 4.47 -7.47 4.35
CA ASN A 81 5.68 -7.20 5.13
C ASN A 81 5.36 -6.45 6.42
N THR A 82 4.58 -5.38 6.36
CA THR A 82 4.14 -4.65 7.57
C THR A 82 3.34 -5.53 8.52
N ALA A 83 2.45 -6.38 8.00
CA ALA A 83 1.67 -7.31 8.82
C ALA A 83 2.57 -8.33 9.53
N ILE A 84 3.58 -8.87 8.83
CA ILE A 84 4.56 -9.81 9.38
C ILE A 84 5.44 -9.10 10.43
N GLU A 85 5.93 -7.89 10.15
CA GLU A 85 6.72 -7.11 11.11
C GLU A 85 5.96 -6.91 12.44
N LEU A 86 4.69 -6.50 12.36
CA LEU A 86 3.83 -6.34 13.54
C LEU A 86 3.58 -7.66 14.27
N ALA A 87 3.30 -8.74 13.54
CA ALA A 87 3.07 -10.05 14.14
C ALA A 87 4.33 -10.57 14.87
N VAL A 88 5.50 -10.40 14.24
CA VAL A 88 6.79 -10.78 14.81
C VAL A 88 7.14 -9.91 16.02
N ASP A 89 6.91 -8.60 15.97
CA ASP A 89 7.15 -7.68 17.09
C ASP A 89 6.30 -8.05 18.32
N VAL A 90 5.03 -8.37 18.10
CA VAL A 90 4.15 -8.83 19.18
C VAL A 90 4.62 -10.16 19.74
N ALA A 91 5.00 -11.12 18.87
CA ALA A 91 5.47 -12.44 19.29
C ALA A 91 6.82 -12.39 20.05
N SER A 92 7.71 -11.46 19.70
CA SER A 92 8.99 -11.27 20.41
C SER A 92 8.87 -10.42 21.68
N GLY A 93 7.66 -9.95 22.01
CA GLY A 93 7.43 -9.06 23.14
C GLY A 93 8.15 -7.72 22.98
N TRP A 94 8.24 -7.22 21.75
CA TRP A 94 8.94 -5.98 21.38
C TRP A 94 10.45 -5.97 21.69
N ARG A 95 11.05 -7.15 21.87
CA ARG A 95 12.51 -7.32 22.06
C ARG A 95 13.17 -7.78 20.77
N GLU A 96 14.43 -7.41 20.60
CA GLU A 96 15.23 -7.93 19.50
C GLU A 96 15.58 -9.39 19.74
N HIS A 97 15.30 -10.23 18.74
CA HIS A 97 15.61 -11.65 18.77
C HIS A 97 16.21 -12.06 17.41
N PRO A 98 17.29 -12.86 17.37
CA PRO A 98 17.96 -13.22 16.11
C PRO A 98 17.01 -13.84 15.07
N VAL A 99 16.13 -14.75 15.50
CA VAL A 99 15.12 -15.38 14.62
C VAL A 99 14.05 -14.38 14.17
N ALA A 100 13.69 -13.42 15.02
CA ALA A 100 12.73 -12.37 14.66
C ALA A 100 13.32 -11.43 13.61
N GLY A 101 14.61 -11.10 13.72
CA GLY A 101 15.37 -10.36 12.71
C GLY A 101 15.34 -11.10 11.37
N MET A 102 15.74 -12.37 11.36
CA MET A 102 15.72 -13.19 10.13
C MET A 102 14.32 -13.28 9.50
N ALA A 103 13.25 -13.39 10.30
CA ALA A 103 11.88 -13.41 9.77
C ALA A 103 11.51 -12.10 9.05
N LYS A 104 11.90 -10.95 9.62
CA LYS A 104 11.70 -9.63 9.00
C LYS A 104 12.57 -9.43 7.76
N ASP A 105 13.80 -9.91 7.79
CA ASP A 105 14.71 -9.86 6.64
C ASP A 105 14.17 -10.69 5.47
N VAL A 106 13.59 -11.87 5.74
CA VAL A 106 12.93 -12.69 4.72
C VAL A 106 11.68 -11.99 4.17
N ALA A 107 10.86 -11.38 5.02
CA ALA A 107 9.67 -10.65 4.59
C ALA A 107 10.03 -9.46 3.67
N SER A 108 11.01 -8.65 4.06
CA SER A 108 11.50 -7.53 3.23
C SER A 108 12.23 -8.01 1.97
N GLY A 109 12.91 -9.15 2.03
CA GLY A 109 13.47 -9.84 0.86
C GLY A 109 12.40 -10.26 -0.15
N ALA A 110 11.24 -10.76 0.31
CA ALA A 110 10.12 -11.10 -0.56
C ALA A 110 9.56 -9.86 -1.28
N VAL A 111 9.41 -8.73 -0.57
CA VAL A 111 9.03 -7.45 -1.20
C VAL A 111 10.01 -7.04 -2.28
N THR A 112 11.31 -7.12 -1.98
CA THR A 112 12.38 -6.80 -2.93
C THR A 112 12.29 -7.68 -4.18
N PHE A 113 12.01 -8.98 -4.03
CA PHE A 113 11.87 -9.90 -5.15
C PHE A 113 10.68 -9.55 -6.05
N VAL A 114 9.53 -9.21 -5.45
CA VAL A 114 8.36 -8.73 -6.20
C VAL A 114 8.66 -7.41 -6.93
N ALA A 115 9.34 -6.48 -6.27
CA ALA A 115 9.74 -5.21 -6.87
C ALA A 115 10.72 -5.39 -8.04
N LEU A 116 11.66 -6.34 -7.97
CA LEU A 116 12.55 -6.68 -9.07
C LEU A 116 11.79 -7.28 -10.27
N GLY A 117 10.83 -8.17 -10.01
CA GLY A 117 9.94 -8.68 -11.05
C GLY A 117 9.14 -7.56 -11.72
N ALA A 118 8.63 -6.62 -10.92
CA ALA A 118 7.94 -5.45 -11.43
C ALA A 118 8.81 -4.56 -12.31
N LEU A 119 10.06 -4.31 -11.88
CA LEU A 119 11.04 -3.55 -12.64
C LEU A 119 11.40 -4.25 -13.95
N ALA A 120 11.55 -5.58 -13.96
CA ALA A 120 11.84 -6.34 -15.17
C ALA A 120 10.70 -6.24 -16.19
N ILE A 121 9.45 -6.34 -15.74
CA ILE A 121 8.27 -6.19 -16.62
C ILE A 121 8.18 -4.75 -17.15
N ALA A 122 8.36 -3.75 -16.29
CA ALA A 122 8.33 -2.35 -16.68
C ALA A 122 9.41 -2.01 -17.71
N THR A 123 10.65 -2.49 -17.52
CA THR A 123 11.75 -2.27 -18.48
C THR A 123 11.50 -2.99 -19.81
N TRP A 124 10.95 -4.21 -19.79
CA TRP A 124 10.56 -4.93 -21.01
C TRP A 124 9.49 -4.17 -21.80
N LEU A 125 8.43 -3.71 -21.12
CA LEU A 125 7.36 -2.92 -21.75
C LEU A 125 7.90 -1.59 -22.29
N LEU A 126 8.78 -0.94 -21.54
CA LEU A 126 9.41 0.31 -21.97
C LEU A 126 10.25 0.09 -23.24
N ALA A 127 11.08 -0.94 -23.27
CA ALA A 127 11.91 -1.28 -24.43
C ALA A 127 11.06 -1.67 -25.65
N SER A 128 9.99 -2.44 -25.43
CA SER A 128 9.09 -2.87 -26.51
C SER A 128 8.29 -1.72 -27.13
N ASN A 129 7.91 -0.72 -26.32
CA ASN A 129 7.10 0.41 -26.79
C ASN A 129 7.94 1.64 -27.12
N TRP A 130 9.26 1.61 -26.89
CA TRP A 130 10.14 2.76 -27.07
C TRP A 130 10.08 3.27 -28.51
N PRO A 131 9.56 4.48 -28.75
CA PRO A 131 9.56 5.03 -30.10
C PRO A 131 10.99 5.52 -30.39
N TRP A 132 11.63 4.96 -31.41
CA TRP A 132 12.86 5.50 -31.99
C TRP A 132 12.71 6.97 -32.44
N HIS A 133 11.47 7.49 -32.51
CA HIS A 133 11.09 8.85 -32.88
C HIS A 133 10.62 9.71 -31.68
N PHE A 134 11.29 9.63 -30.53
CA PHE A 134 11.00 10.48 -29.35
C PHE A 134 11.02 12.00 -29.65
N TRP A 135 11.60 12.42 -30.78
CA TRP A 135 11.70 13.82 -31.18
C TRP A 135 10.41 14.45 -31.76
N LEU A 136 9.41 13.68 -32.23
CA LEU A 136 8.33 14.21 -33.08
C LEU A 136 6.94 14.40 -32.46
N TRP A 137 6.68 14.05 -31.20
CA TRP A 137 5.28 13.93 -30.73
C TRP A 137 4.93 14.70 -29.45
N SER A 138 5.45 15.92 -29.33
CA SER A 138 4.85 16.93 -28.45
C SER A 138 3.65 17.58 -29.15
N ARG A 139 2.44 17.00 -29.04
CA ARG A 139 1.17 17.74 -29.24
C ARG A 139 0.08 17.25 -28.28
N HIS A 140 0.10 17.86 -27.09
CA HIS A 140 -0.96 18.17 -26.13
C HIS A 140 -2.26 17.32 -26.11
N ASN A 141 -2.37 16.46 -25.10
CA ASN A 141 -3.64 16.03 -24.52
C ASN A 141 -3.86 16.74 -23.17
N LEU A 142 -4.37 17.98 -23.20
CA LEU A 142 -4.63 18.82 -22.02
C LEU A 142 -5.49 18.13 -20.96
N GLY A 143 -6.51 17.38 -21.37
CA GLY A 143 -7.43 16.70 -20.44
C GLY A 143 -6.73 15.62 -19.60
N ALA A 144 -5.71 14.97 -20.16
CA ALA A 144 -4.98 13.97 -19.41
C ALA A 144 -3.88 14.55 -18.53
N MET A 145 -3.28 15.67 -18.95
CA MET A 145 -2.42 16.45 -18.07
C MET A 145 -3.19 16.89 -16.81
N ALA A 146 -4.45 17.29 -16.97
CA ALA A 146 -5.34 17.61 -15.87
C ALA A 146 -5.65 16.38 -14.98
N LEU A 147 -5.89 15.20 -15.56
CA LEU A 147 -6.12 13.99 -14.77
C LEU A 147 -4.88 13.56 -13.98
N VAL A 148 -3.69 13.64 -14.56
CA VAL A 148 -2.42 13.33 -13.87
C VAL A 148 -2.12 14.35 -12.80
N THR A 149 -2.32 15.66 -13.04
CA THR A 149 -2.14 16.67 -11.99
C THR A 149 -3.16 16.53 -10.87
N VAL A 150 -4.41 16.16 -11.18
CA VAL A 150 -5.42 15.80 -10.17
C VAL A 150 -4.99 14.56 -9.40
N TRP A 151 -4.48 13.52 -10.07
CA TRP A 151 -3.98 12.30 -9.41
C TRP A 151 -2.78 12.60 -8.51
N LEU A 152 -1.82 13.39 -8.99
CA LEU A 152 -0.66 13.88 -8.23
C LEU A 152 -1.11 14.71 -7.03
N ALA A 153 -2.10 15.60 -7.21
CA ALA A 153 -2.65 16.41 -6.14
C ALA A 153 -3.40 15.54 -5.12
N ILE A 154 -4.12 14.50 -5.54
CA ILE A 154 -4.75 13.53 -4.64
C ILE A 154 -3.67 12.79 -3.84
N VAL A 155 -2.64 12.26 -4.50
CA VAL A 155 -1.50 11.59 -3.84
C VAL A 155 -0.82 12.52 -2.86
N TRP A 156 -0.55 13.77 -3.24
CA TRP A 156 0.11 14.76 -2.39
C TRP A 156 -0.77 15.23 -1.22
N ALA A 157 -2.06 15.44 -1.46
CA ALA A 157 -3.03 15.78 -0.42
C ALA A 157 -3.15 14.64 0.60
N PHE A 158 -3.15 13.38 0.14
CA PHE A 158 -3.12 12.22 1.01
C PHE A 158 -1.77 12.06 1.72
N ARG A 159 -0.64 12.34 1.06
CA ARG A 159 0.73 12.31 1.62
C ARG A 159 0.90 13.29 2.78
N LEU A 160 0.25 14.45 2.70
CA LEU A 160 0.26 15.52 3.70
C LEU A 160 -0.91 15.43 4.67
N TRP A 161 -1.80 14.45 4.50
CA TRP A 161 -2.95 14.29 5.37
C TRP A 161 -2.48 14.00 6.80
N PRO A 162 -2.90 14.80 7.80
CA PRO A 162 -2.51 14.59 9.18
C PRO A 162 -3.21 13.33 9.71
N TYR A 163 -2.54 12.18 9.60
CA TYR A 163 -2.99 10.93 10.18
C TYR A 163 -2.86 11.01 11.71
N ARG A 164 -4.00 11.13 12.39
CA ARG A 164 -4.11 10.91 13.83
C ARG A 164 -4.41 9.43 14.03
N ALA A 165 -3.39 8.65 14.40
CA ALA A 165 -3.61 7.27 14.82
C ALA A 165 -4.44 7.30 16.11
N ASP A 166 -5.62 6.70 16.10
CA ASP A 166 -6.42 6.39 17.29
C ASP A 166 -5.76 5.28 18.13
N ILE A 167 -4.90 4.48 17.50
CA ILE A 167 -4.05 3.46 18.13
C ILE A 167 -2.58 3.89 17.98
N GLU A 168 -2.09 4.66 18.95
CA GLU A 168 -0.66 4.94 19.05
C GLU A 168 0.03 3.66 19.55
N ILE A 169 0.58 2.86 18.63
CA ILE A 169 1.41 1.70 18.99
C ILE A 169 2.69 2.25 19.61
N LYS A 170 2.66 2.42 20.93
CA LYS A 170 3.77 2.90 21.73
C LYS A 170 4.82 1.80 21.76
N ARG A 171 5.66 1.75 20.71
CA ARG A 171 6.85 0.91 20.70
C ARG A 171 7.63 1.22 21.99
N PRO A 172 7.88 0.25 22.88
CA PRO A 172 8.71 0.52 24.04
C PRO A 172 10.04 1.08 23.52
N ARG A 173 10.43 2.25 24.04
CA ARG A 173 11.72 2.85 23.72
C ARG A 173 12.78 1.80 24.05
N LYS A 174 13.72 1.53 23.15
CA LYS A 174 14.88 0.67 23.42
C LYS A 174 15.62 1.22 24.65
N GLU A 175 15.27 0.76 25.84
CA GLU A 175 16.06 0.97 27.04
C GLU A 175 17.23 -0.01 26.95
N GLY A 176 18.36 0.45 26.40
CA GLY A 176 19.53 -0.42 26.24
C GLY A 176 20.73 0.11 25.45
N GLU A 177 20.71 1.32 24.87
CA GLU A 177 21.89 1.88 24.17
C GLU A 177 22.83 2.73 25.07
N THR A 178 22.74 2.59 26.40
CA THR A 178 23.74 3.14 27.33
C THR A 178 24.10 2.10 28.39
N GLY A 179 25.26 1.47 28.22
CA GLY A 179 25.87 0.52 29.15
C GLY A 179 27.13 -0.07 28.56
#